data_AF-A0A5N6BQK0-F1
#
_entry.id   AF-A0A5N6BQK0-F1
#
_cell.length_a   1.000
_cell.length_b   1.000
_cell.length_c   1.000
_cell.angle_alpha   90.00
_cell.angle_beta   90.00
_cell.angle_gamma   90.00
#
_symmetry.space_group_name_H-M   'P 1'
#
loop_
_entity.id
_entity.type
_entity.pdbx_description
1 polymer ?
#
loop_
_entity_poly.entity_id
_entity_poly.type
_entity_poly.pdbx_seq_one_letter_code
_entity_poly.pdbx_strand_id
1 'polypeptide(L)' 'MDGWGDHRIRVRDVDVSFSAEDVGWQVSIEGDLPANVADDLVDVVTRQITAHAGLSAVWVLLSE' A
#
# COMPACT_ATOMS: atom_id res chain seq x y z
N MET A 1 -5.69 1.42 20.04
CA MET A 1 -6.34 1.87 18.79
C MET A 1 -5.22 1.71 17.79
N ASP A 2 -5.01 0.50 17.32
CA ASP A 2 -3.72 0.09 16.74
C ASP A 2 -4.06 -0.51 15.38
N GLY A 3 -3.58 0.09 14.28
CA GLY A 3 -3.77 -0.46 12.94
C GLY A 3 -3.90 0.58 11.84
N TRP A 4 -4.67 1.66 12.04
CA TRP A 4 -4.98 2.58 10.93
C TRP A 4 -3.89 3.64 10.70
N GLY A 5 -3.12 3.46 9.63
CA GLY A 5 -2.07 4.38 9.20
C GLY A 5 -0.80 4.32 10.06
N ASP A 6 -0.51 3.15 10.64
CA ASP A 6 0.68 2.87 11.47
C ASP A 6 1.99 3.09 10.70
N HIS A 7 1.95 2.91 9.38
CA HIS A 7 3.06 3.20 8.50
C HIS A 7 2.64 4.19 7.42
N ARG A 8 3.47 5.22 7.22
CA ARG A 8 3.21 6.26 6.23
C ARG A 8 4.47 6.57 5.45
N ILE A 9 4.28 6.77 4.15
CA ILE A 9 5.29 7.36 3.29
C ILE A 9 4.66 8.54 2.58
N ARG A 10 5.51 9.43 2.08
CA ARG A 10 5.10 10.52 1.21
C ARG A 10 5.70 10.30 -0.17
N VAL A 11 4.85 10.24 -1.18
CA VAL A 11 5.25 10.13 -2.58
C VAL A 11 4.88 11.44 -3.26
N ARG A 12 5.90 12.26 -3.58
CA ARG A 12 5.71 13.66 -3.98
C ARG A 12 4.99 14.44 -2.86
N ASP A 13 3.79 14.95 -3.13
CA ASP A 13 2.95 15.68 -2.18
C ASP A 13 1.72 14.86 -1.74
N VAL A 14 1.70 13.56 -2.04
CA VAL A 14 0.60 12.65 -1.69
C VAL A 14 1.01 11.78 -0.51
N ASP A 15 0.12 11.70 0.48
CA ASP A 15 0.30 10.83 1.63
C ASP A 15 -0.23 9.43 1.31
N VAL A 16 0.61 8.43 1.56
CA VAL A 16 0.26 7.02 1.39
C VAL A 16 0.38 6.34 2.75
N SER A 17 -0.73 5.77 3.22
CA SER A 17 -0.81 5.07 4.49
C SER A 17 -1.00 3.57 4.29
N PHE A 18 -0.36 2.80 5.16
CA PHE A 18 -0.43 1.34 5.21
C PHE A 18 -0.94 0.94 6.58
N SER A 19 -1.93 0.06 6.59
CA SER A 19 -2.59 -0.42 7.79
C SER A 19 -2.56 -1.94 7.78
N ALA A 20 -2.11 -2.54 8.87
CA ALA A 20 -2.22 -3.98 9.04
C ALA A 20 -3.69 -4.30 9.39
N GLU A 21 -4.30 -5.18 8.62
CA GLU A 21 -5.68 -5.62 8.82
C GLU A 21 -5.71 -7.10 9.19
N ASP A 22 -6.86 -7.60 9.64
CA ASP A 22 -7.05 -9.03 9.95
C ASP A 22 -6.66 -9.94 8.77
N VAL A 23 -6.87 -9.46 7.53
CA VAL A 23 -6.48 -10.14 6.30
C VAL A 23 -5.55 -9.25 5.49
N GLY A 24 -4.27 -9.28 5.86
CA GLY A 24 -3.19 -8.66 5.09
C GLY A 24 -2.99 -7.19 5.41
N TRP A 25 -2.81 -6.39 4.37
CA TRP A 25 -2.52 -4.96 4.49
C TRP A 25 -3.53 -4.17 3.67
N GLN A 26 -3.98 -3.04 4.20
CA GLN A 26 -4.72 -2.02 3.47
C GLN A 26 -3.79 -0.87 3.11
N VAL A 27 -3.94 -0.33 1.90
CA VAL A 27 -3.22 0.85 1.41
C VAL A 27 -4.23 1.92 1.08
N SER A 28 -4.01 3.14 1.59
CA SER A 28 -4.78 4.32 1.23
C SER A 28 -3.84 5.37 0.63
N ILE A 29 -4.25 5.95 -0.49
CA ILE A 29 -3.53 7.01 -1.20
C ILE A 29 -4.42 8.25 -1.15
N GLU A 30 -4.03 9.25 -0.35
CA GLU A 30 -4.83 10.45 -0.12
C GLU A 30 -4.26 11.62 -0.92
N GLY A 31 -4.82 11.84 -2.11
CA GLY A 31 -4.45 12.94 -3.01
C GLY A 31 -4.40 12.51 -4.47
N ASP A 32 -4.03 13.45 -5.34
CA ASP A 32 -3.95 13.20 -6.78
C ASP A 32 -2.59 12.62 -7.16
N LEU A 33 -2.45 11.30 -6.99
CA LEU A 33 -1.31 10.55 -7.49
C LEU A 33 -1.65 9.98 -8.87
N PRO A 34 -0.85 10.24 -9.91
CA PRO A 34 -1.10 9.66 -11.23
C PRO A 34 -1.19 8.14 -11.15
N ALA A 35 -2.19 7.55 -11.81
CA ALA A 35 -2.49 6.12 -11.72
C ALA A 35 -1.27 5.23 -11.99
N ASN A 36 -0.46 5.57 -13.00
CA ASN A 36 0.77 4.81 -13.31
C ASN A 36 1.79 4.84 -12.17
N VAL A 37 1.87 5.94 -11.41
CA VAL A 37 2.77 6.06 -10.25
C VAL A 37 2.20 5.31 -9.05
N ALA A 38 0.88 5.31 -8.88
CA ALA A 38 0.21 4.50 -7.86
C ALA A 38 0.43 3.00 -8.12
N ASP A 39 0.27 2.56 -9.37
CA ASP A 39 0.52 1.19 -9.81
C ASP A 39 1.98 0.79 -9.55
N ASP A 40 2.94 1.61 -9.99
CA ASP A 40 4.38 1.38 -9.74
C ASP A 40 4.70 1.27 -8.23
N LEU A 41 4.08 2.11 -7.40
CA LEU A 41 4.25 2.09 -5.96
C LEU A 41 3.76 0.76 -5.36
N VAL A 42 2.53 0.38 -5.68
CA VAL A 42 1.90 -0.85 -5.20
C VAL A 42 2.72 -2.06 -5.65
N ASP A 43 3.21 -2.08 -6.90
CA ASP A 43 4.08 -3.12 -7.43
C ASP A 43 5.39 -3.27 -6.65
N VAL A 44 6.08 -2.16 -6.38
CA VAL A 44 7.33 -2.17 -5.61
C VAL A 44 7.10 -2.71 -4.20
N VAL A 45 6.05 -2.25 -3.52
CA VAL A 45 5.70 -2.70 -2.18
C VAL A 45 5.36 -4.20 -2.18
N THR A 46 4.61 -4.68 -3.18
CA THR A 46 4.29 -6.10 -3.35
C THR A 46 5.53 -6.98 -3.43
N ARG A 47 6.51 -6.56 -4.25
CA ARG A 47 7.77 -7.30 -4.43
C ARG A 47 8.55 -7.35 -3.12
N GLN A 48 8.59 -6.25 -2.37
CA GLN A 48 9.28 -6.20 -1.08
C GLN A 48 8.60 -7.10 -0.03
N ILE A 49 7.27 -7.06 0.08
CA ILE A 49 6.52 -7.94 0.98
C ILE A 49 6.72 -9.40 0.59
N THR A 50 6.62 -9.73 -0.70
CA THR A 50 6.83 -11.09 -1.22
C THR A 50 8.23 -11.60 -0.88
N ALA A 51 9.26 -10.78 -1.12
CA ALA A 51 10.64 -11.15 -0.83
C ALA A 51 10.90 -11.31 0.68
N HIS A 52 10.30 -10.46 1.52
CA HIS A 52 10.46 -10.52 2.97
C HIS A 52 9.72 -11.70 3.59
N ALA A 53 8.47 -11.94 3.18
CA ALA A 53 7.62 -12.99 3.74
C ALA A 53 7.91 -14.39 3.16
N GLY A 54 8.56 -14.47 2.00
CA GLY A 54 8.74 -15.73 1.27
C GLY A 54 7.44 -16.33 0.74
N LEU A 55 6.38 -15.52 0.66
CA LEU A 55 5.04 -15.91 0.21
C LEU A 55 4.59 -14.97 -0.92
N SER A 56 3.81 -15.50 -1.86
CA SER A 56 3.22 -14.68 -2.92
C SER A 56 2.24 -13.65 -2.34
N ALA A 57 2.40 -12.39 -2.70
CA ALA A 57 1.46 -11.32 -2.38
C ALA A 57 0.82 -10.75 -3.65
N VAL A 58 -0.44 -10.34 -3.56
CA VAL A 58 -1.18 -9.65 -4.62
C VAL A 58 -2.01 -8.53 -3.98
N TRP A 59 -2.17 -7.41 -4.68
CA TRP A 59 -3.11 -6.37 -4.28
C TRP A 59 -4.39 -6.48 -5.07
N VAL A 60 -5.49 -6.23 -4.37
CA VAL A 60 -6.81 -6.11 -4.97
C VAL A 60 -7.25 -4.68 -4.74
N LEU A 61 -7.55 -3.98 -5.84
CA LEU A 61 -8.20 -2.67 -5.75
C LEU A 61 -9.59 -2.90 -5.16
N LEU A 62 -9.83 -2.38 -3.97
CA LEU A 62 -11.16 -2.34 -3.39
C LEU A 62 -11.93 -1.25 -4.17
N SER A 63 -12.85 -1.66 -5.03
CA SER A 63 -13.73 -0.74 -5.76
C SER A 63 -14.52 0.14 -4.78
N GLU A 64 -14.75 1.41 -5.14
CA GLU A 64 -15.75 2.26 -4.48
C GLU A 64 -17.17 1.68 -4.60
#